data_AF-A0A945JKW7-F1
#
_entry.id   AF-A0A945JKW7-F1
#
_cell.length_a   1.000
_cell.length_b   1.000
_cell.length_c   1.000
_cell.angle_alpha   90.00
_cell.angle_beta   90.00
_cell.angle_gamma   90.00
#
_symmetry.space_group_name_H-M   'P 1'
#
loop_
_entity.id
_entity.type
_entity.pdbx_description
1 polymer ?
#
loop_
_entity_poly.entity_id
_entity_poly.type
_entity_poly.pdbx_seq_one_letter_code
_entity_poly.pdbx_strand_id
1 'polypeptide(L)'
;MRKLVVLTGALVIVALIASVATFVRYRSFDACEWIALDMADRTSLPTAIWRGRVKAQFLLLGVTDPGAGDCILAWWEERADGAKNGH
;
A
#
# COMPACT_ATOMS: atom_id res chain seq x y z
N MET A 1 -15.24 -29.90 -12.14
CA MET A 1 -15.82 -29.38 -10.87
C MET A 1 -14.85 -29.44 -9.69
N ARG A 2 -14.33 -30.60 -9.27
CA ARG A 2 -13.43 -30.73 -8.09
C ARG A 2 -12.16 -29.85 -8.14
N LYS A 3 -11.50 -29.73 -9.31
CA LYS A 3 -10.31 -28.85 -9.49
C LYS A 3 -10.63 -27.36 -9.35
N LEU A 4 -11.82 -26.93 -9.81
CA LEU A 4 -12.26 -25.55 -9.73
C LEU A 4 -12.50 -25.14 -8.27
N VAL A 5 -13.17 -26.00 -7.49
CA VAL A 5 -13.43 -25.78 -6.06
C VAL A 5 -12.13 -25.66 -5.26
N VAL A 6 -11.14 -26.51 -5.56
CA VAL A 6 -9.82 -26.44 -4.92
C VAL A 6 -9.08 -25.14 -5.28
N LEU A 7 -9.13 -24.71 -6.55
CA LEU A 7 -8.54 -23.44 -6.97
C LEU A 7 -9.19 -22.23 -6.31
N THR A 8 -10.53 -22.19 -6.26
CA THR A 8 -11.26 -21.12 -5.58
C THR A 8 -10.95 -21.11 -4.08
N GLY A 9 -10.92 -22.28 -3.44
CA GLY A 9 -10.56 -22.40 -2.02
C GLY A 9 -9.14 -21.89 -1.74
N ALA A 10 -8.17 -22.23 -2.58
CA ALA A 10 -6.80 -21.75 -2.45
C ALA A 10 -6.70 -20.23 -2.61
N LEU A 11 -7.40 -19.64 -3.58
CA LEU A 11 -7.43 -18.19 -3.79
C LEU A 11 -8.00 -17.45 -2.57
N VAL A 12 -9.08 -17.98 -1.98
CA VAL A 12 -9.68 -17.38 -0.78
C VAL A 12 -8.70 -17.41 0.40
N ILE A 13 -8.01 -18.54 0.60
CA ILE A 13 -7.02 -18.66 1.68
C ILE A 13 -5.87 -17.65 1.47
N VAL A 14 -5.36 -17.54 0.25
CA VAL A 14 -4.30 -16.57 -0.07
C VAL A 14 -4.77 -15.13 0.18
N ALA A 15 -5.99 -14.79 -0.24
CA ALA A 15 -6.56 -13.47 -0.01
C ALA A 15 -6.69 -13.15 1.49
N LEU A 16 -7.18 -14.10 2.29
CA LEU A 16 -7.29 -13.94 3.74
C LEU A 16 -5.93 -13.72 4.41
N ILE A 17 -4.93 -14.52 4.04
CA ILE A 17 -3.56 -14.38 4.56
C ILE A 17 -2.99 -13.01 4.18
N ALA A 18 -3.17 -12.58 2.93
CA ALA A 18 -2.69 -11.27 2.47
C ALA A 18 -3.37 -10.12 3.23
N SER A 19 -4.68 -10.16 3.42
CA SER A 19 -5.41 -9.14 4.19
C SER A 19 -4.93 -9.06 5.64
N VAL A 20 -4.73 -10.20 6.29
CA VAL A 20 -4.20 -10.26 7.68
C VAL A 20 -2.78 -9.69 7.73
N ALA A 21 -1.91 -10.08 6.80
CA ALA A 21 -0.53 -9.59 6.73
C ALA A 21 -0.49 -8.07 6.54
N THR A 22 -1.32 -7.52 5.64
CA THR A 22 -1.46 -6.08 5.42
C THR A 22 -1.90 -5.37 6.70
N PHE A 23 -2.94 -5.87 7.38
CA PHE A 23 -3.42 -5.25 8.61
C PHE A 23 -2.39 -5.32 9.74
N VAL A 24 -1.67 -6.44 9.88
CA VAL A 24 -0.61 -6.56 10.89
C VAL A 24 0.51 -5.57 10.65
N ARG A 25 0.90 -5.36 9.38
CA ARG A 25 1.97 -4.44 8.99
C ARG A 25 1.58 -2.96 9.18
N TYR A 26 0.42 -2.56 8.67
CA TYR A 26 0.04 -1.15 8.61
C TYR A 26 -0.95 -0.72 9.68
N ARG A 27 -1.57 -1.66 10.39
CA ARG A 27 -2.69 -1.42 11.34
C ARG A 27 -3.87 -0.67 10.71
N SER A 28 -3.95 -0.66 9.39
CA SER A 28 -4.91 0.10 8.61
C SER A 28 -5.13 -0.58 7.25
N PHE A 29 -6.37 -0.56 6.76
CA PHE A 29 -6.69 -0.94 5.38
C PHE A 29 -6.72 0.27 4.43
N ASP A 30 -6.40 1.47 4.94
CA ASP A 30 -6.27 2.67 4.14
C ASP A 30 -4.93 2.64 3.38
N ALA A 31 -5.02 2.43 2.07
CA ALA A 31 -3.87 2.37 1.19
C ALA A 31 -3.06 3.67 1.16
N CYS A 32 -3.70 4.82 1.43
CA CYS A 32 -3.03 6.12 1.46
C CYS A 32 -2.10 6.24 2.68
N GLU A 33 -2.40 5.51 3.77
CA GLU A 33 -1.53 5.48 4.94
C GLU A 33 -0.32 4.57 4.76
N TRP A 34 -0.41 3.53 3.93
CA TRP A 34 0.65 2.53 3.78
C TRP A 34 1.97 3.16 3.31
N ILE A 35 1.91 4.09 2.36
CA ILE A 35 3.09 4.81 1.84
C ILE A 35 3.76 5.58 2.97
N ALA A 36 2.97 6.33 3.75
CA ALA A 36 3.51 7.15 4.82
C ALA A 36 4.13 6.31 5.94
N LEU A 37 3.53 5.14 6.23
CA LEU A 37 4.04 4.20 7.24
C LEU A 37 5.34 3.53 6.78
N ASP A 38 5.41 3.02 5.55
CA ASP A 38 6.63 2.42 5.02
C ASP A 38 7.79 3.42 4.97
N MET A 39 7.49 4.68 4.61
CA MET A 39 8.51 5.71 4.52
C MET A 39 9.00 6.20 5.88
N ALA A 40 8.09 6.32 6.85
CA ALA A 40 8.46 6.63 8.22
C ALA A 40 9.40 5.55 8.80
N ASP A 41 9.10 4.27 8.54
CA ASP A 41 9.92 3.13 8.98
C ASP A 41 11.33 3.16 8.36
N ARG A 42 11.45 3.52 7.08
CA ARG A 42 12.75 3.60 6.38
C ARG A 42 13.61 4.79 6.76
N THR A 43 13.01 5.93 7.09
CA THR A 43 13.73 7.23 7.19
C THR A 43 13.81 7.80 8.60
N SER A 44 13.23 7.13 9.60
CA SER A 44 13.13 7.61 11.00
C SER A 44 12.42 8.96 11.18
N LEU A 45 11.76 9.46 10.12
CA LEU A 45 10.98 10.69 10.17
C LEU A 45 9.56 10.42 10.71
N PRO A 46 8.97 11.39 11.43
CA PRO A 46 7.58 11.27 11.87
C PRO A 46 6.61 11.03 10.71
N THR A 47 5.67 10.10 10.88
CA THR A 47 4.66 9.73 9.87
C THR A 47 3.84 10.93 9.39
N ALA A 48 3.66 11.96 10.23
CA ALA A 48 2.96 13.20 9.85
C ALA A 48 3.63 13.93 8.68
N ILE A 49 4.97 13.94 8.61
CA ILE A 49 5.72 14.56 7.51
C ILE A 49 5.46 13.80 6.21
N TRP A 50 5.51 12.47 6.27
CA TRP A 50 5.26 11.63 5.10
C TRP A 50 3.81 11.69 4.62
N ARG A 51 2.82 11.76 5.53
CA ARG A 51 1.43 12.02 5.15
C ARG A 51 1.29 13.34 4.41
N GLY A 52 1.95 14.39 4.90
CA GLY A 52 1.98 15.69 4.22
C GLY A 52 2.59 15.61 2.82
N ARG A 53 3.70 14.87 2.67
CA ARG A 53 4.38 14.67 1.39
C ARG A 53 3.53 13.90 0.38
N VAL A 54 2.91 12.79 0.80
CA VAL A 54 2.00 12.00 -0.05
C VAL A 54 0.84 12.86 -0.53
N LYS A 55 0.21 13.62 0.38
CA LYS A 55 -0.86 14.56 0.02
C LYS A 55 -0.38 15.63 -0.96
N ALA A 56 0.80 16.21 -0.74
CA ALA A 56 1.38 17.20 -1.64
C ALA A 56 1.65 16.62 -3.04
N GLN A 57 2.12 15.37 -3.13
CA GLN A 57 2.34 14.69 -4.40
C GLN A 57 1.03 14.54 -5.19
N PHE A 58 -0.06 14.10 -4.54
CA PHE A 58 -1.36 14.04 -5.19
C PHE A 58 -1.85 15.42 -5.65
N LEU A 59 -1.67 16.45 -4.83
CA LEU A 59 -2.03 17.83 -5.20
C LEU A 59 -1.25 18.34 -6.42
N LEU A 60 0.03 17.98 -6.55
CA LEU A 60 0.85 18.32 -7.72
C LEU A 60 0.36 17.62 -9.00
N LEU A 61 -0.29 16.46 -8.85
CA LEU A 61 -0.94 15.72 -9.94
C LEU A 61 -2.39 16.21 -10.21
N GLY A 62 -2.84 17.25 -9.50
CA GLY A 62 -4.21 17.77 -9.61
C GLY A 62 -5.26 16.91 -8.88
N VAL A 63 -4.83 15.91 -8.10
CA VAL A 63 -5.71 15.03 -7.32
C VAL A 63 -5.88 15.61 -5.92
N THR A 64 -7.07 16.09 -5.62
CA THR A 64 -7.39 16.73 -4.32
C THR A 64 -7.95 15.76 -3.29
N ASP A 65 -8.61 14.70 -3.76
CA ASP A 65 -9.18 13.62 -2.95
C ASP A 65 -8.86 12.27 -3.61
N PRO A 66 -7.68 11.68 -3.30
CA PRO A 66 -7.25 10.44 -3.93
C PRO A 66 -8.12 9.27 -3.45
N GLY A 67 -8.60 8.47 -4.39
CA GLY A 67 -9.31 7.24 -4.06
C GLY A 67 -8.35 6.13 -3.63
N ALA A 68 -8.92 5.02 -3.13
CA ALA A 68 -8.12 3.84 -2.75
C ALA A 68 -7.27 3.31 -3.91
N GLY A 69 -7.77 3.37 -5.15
CA GLY A 69 -7.02 2.96 -6.34
C GLY A 69 -5.78 3.81 -6.61
N ASP A 70 -5.91 5.14 -6.50
CA ASP A 70 -4.81 6.08 -6.69
C ASP A 70 -3.71 5.85 -5.65
N CYS A 71 -4.09 5.62 -4.40
CA CYS A 71 -3.17 5.33 -3.31
C CYS A 71 -2.47 3.96 -3.46
N ILE A 72 -3.19 2.92 -3.90
CA ILE A 72 -2.59 1.61 -4.17
C ILE A 72 -1.57 1.71 -5.29
N LEU A 73 -1.88 2.43 -6.37
CA LEU A 73 -0.97 2.64 -7.49
C LEU A 73 0.28 3.38 -7.05
N ALA A 74 0.12 4.52 -6.37
CA ALA A 74 1.25 5.30 -5.85
C ALA A 74 2.12 4.48 -4.88
N TRP A 75 1.51 3.62 -4.05
CA TRP A 75 2.24 2.74 -3.15
C TRP A 75 3.09 1.70 -3.87
N TRP A 76 2.56 1.14 -4.97
CA TRP A 76 3.32 0.22 -5.81
C TRP A 76 4.44 0.90 -6.58
N GLU A 77 4.19 2.11 -7.11
CA GLU A 77 5.21 2.91 -7.81
C GLU A 77 6.40 3.20 -6.90
N GLU A 78 6.12 3.65 -5.68
CA GLU A 78 7.16 3.93 -4.69
C GLU A 78 7.98 2.68 -4.33
N ARG A 79 7.34 1.52 -4.19
CA ARG A 79 8.04 0.25 -3.98
C ARG A 79 8.88 -0.16 -5.17
N ALA A 80 8.35 0.01 -6.38
CA ALA A 80 9.07 -0.33 -7.60
C ALA A 80 10.31 0.56 -7.75
N ASP A 81 10.20 1.84 -7.41
CA ASP A 81 11.32 2.78 -7.49
C ASP A 81 12.35 2.55 -6.39
N GLY A 82 11.92 2.24 -5.16
CA GLY A 82 12.82 1.76 -4.11
C GLY A 82 13.59 0.49 -4.51
N ALA A 83 12.92 -0.47 -5.16
CA ALA A 83 13.55 -1.70 -5.64
C ALA A 83 14.54 -1.47 -6.79
N LYS A 84 14.27 -0.51 -7.69
CA LYS A 84 15.19 -0.12 -8.77
C LYS A 84 16.42 0.63 -8.26
N ASN A 85 16.22 1.49 -7.25
CA ASN A 85 17.26 2.41 -6.76
C ASN A 85 18.09 1.82 -5.61
N GLY A 86 17.84 0.57 -5.18
CA GLY A 86 18.69 -0.15 -4.23
C GLY A 86 18.63 0.36 -2.79
N HIS A 87 17.48 0.88 -2.36
CA HIS A 87 17.22 1.30 -0.98
C HIS A 87 16.44 0.25 -0.18
#